data_AF-A0A1M5NCS4-F1
#
_entry.id   AF-A0A1M5NCS4-F1
#
_cell.length_a   1.000
_cell.length_b   1.000
_cell.length_c   1.000
_cell.angle_alpha   90.00
_cell.angle_beta   90.00
_cell.angle_gamma   90.00
#
_symmetry.space_group_name_H-M   'P 1'
#
loop_
_entity.id
_entity.type
_entity.pdbx_description
1 polymer ?
#
loop_
_entity_poly.entity_id
_entity_poly.type
_entity_poly.pdbx_seq_one_letter_code
_entity_poly.pdbx_strand_id
1 'polypeptide(L)'
;MHVLESKSLHWQQNRAIALEWSGAILGMSGSLIMSVNQPWSKWAWAIWLVSNLLLLFYALMRRSYGLITMQVFFTGTSMLGFYRWIIA
;
A
#
# COMPACT_ATOMS: atom_id res chain seq x y z
N MET A 1 10.05 -6.66 -34.69
CA MET A 1 9.69 -7.31 -33.41
C MET A 1 10.27 -6.58 -32.19
N HIS A 2 11.53 -6.14 -32.18
CA HIS A 2 12.14 -5.39 -31.05
C HIS A 2 11.41 -4.11 -30.57
N VAL A 3 10.72 -3.37 -31.44
CA VAL A 3 10.01 -2.12 -31.06
C VAL A 3 8.75 -2.38 -30.23
N LEU A 4 8.04 -3.49 -30.50
CA LEU A 4 6.79 -3.82 -29.79
C LEU A 4 7.07 -4.27 -28.35
N GLU A 5 8.17 -5.00 -28.16
CA GLU A 5 8.59 -5.50 -26.87
C GLU A 5 9.06 -4.38 -25.94
N SER A 6 9.83 -3.41 -26.46
CA SER A 6 10.21 -2.20 -25.73
C SER A 6 8.97 -1.44 -25.26
N LYS A 7 8.01 -1.15 -26.17
CA LYS A 7 6.78 -0.44 -25.81
C LYS A 7 5.99 -1.16 -24.72
N SER A 8 5.89 -2.48 -24.81
CA SER A 8 5.18 -3.31 -23.81
C SER A 8 5.84 -3.26 -22.43
N LEU A 9 7.17 -3.21 -22.38
CA LEU A 9 7.95 -3.12 -21.14
C LEU A 9 7.69 -1.78 -20.42
N HIS A 10 7.69 -0.68 -21.18
CA HIS A 10 7.47 0.67 -20.66
C HIS A 10 6.05 0.82 -20.07
N TRP A 11 5.04 0.26 -20.74
CA TRP A 11 3.66 0.26 -20.24
C TRP A 11 3.50 -0.53 -18.94
N GLN A 12 4.18 -1.67 -18.80
CA GLN A 12 4.16 -2.44 -17.55
C GLN A 12 4.86 -1.67 -16.41
N GLN A 13 5.98 -1.00 -16.72
CA GLN A 13 6.71 -0.20 -15.75
C GLN A 13 5.92 1.01 -15.25
N ASN A 14 5.24 1.73 -16.15
CA ASN A 14 4.41 2.88 -15.79
C ASN A 14 3.24 2.49 -14.86
N ARG A 15 2.63 1.32 -15.09
CA ARG A 15 1.55 0.79 -14.22
C ARG A 15 2.06 0.43 -12.83
N ALA A 16 3.26 -0.15 -12.75
CA ALA A 16 3.90 -0.47 -11.47
C ALA A 16 4.23 0.78 -10.66
N ILE A 17 4.77 1.82 -11.31
CA ILE A 17 5.05 3.12 -10.68
C ILE A 17 3.76 3.76 -10.17
N ALA A 18 2.68 3.73 -10.95
CA ALA A 18 1.39 4.26 -10.50
C ALA A 18 0.88 3.55 -9.24
N LEU A 19 1.03 2.22 -9.15
CA LEU A 19 0.67 1.44 -7.95
C LEU A 19 1.53 1.80 -6.73
N GLU A 20 2.84 1.96 -6.92
CA GLU A 20 3.78 2.37 -5.87
C GLU A 20 3.40 3.73 -5.29
N TRP A 21 3.23 4.74 -6.15
CA TRP A 21 2.87 6.09 -5.74
C TRP A 21 1.48 6.16 -5.11
N SER A 22 0.49 5.43 -5.65
CA SER A 22 -0.85 5.37 -5.06
C SER A 22 -0.80 4.78 -3.65
N GLY A 23 -0.07 3.68 -3.48
CA GLY A 23 0.13 3.05 -2.18
C GLY A 23 0.85 3.98 -1.19
N ALA A 24 1.90 4.66 -1.62
CA ALA A 24 2.66 5.61 -0.80
C ALA A 24 1.82 6.81 -0.35
N ILE A 25 1.07 7.42 -1.27
CA ILE A 25 0.19 8.57 -0.96
C ILE A 25 -0.89 8.15 0.04
N LEU A 26 -1.56 7.02 -0.20
CA LEU A 26 -2.55 6.48 0.73
C LEU A 26 -1.94 6.20 2.11
N GLY A 27 -0.71 5.67 2.15
CA GLY A 27 0.03 5.43 3.39
C GLY A 27 0.29 6.72 4.18
N MET A 28 0.75 7.77 3.51
CA MET A 28 0.96 9.09 4.11
C MET A 28 -0.35 9.73 4.58
N SER A 29 -1.42 9.66 3.76
CA SER A 29 -2.73 10.18 4.14
C SER A 29 -3.30 9.46 5.37
N GLY A 30 -3.15 8.13 5.46
CA GLY A 30 -3.52 7.36 6.64
C GLY A 30 -2.78 7.84 7.90
N SER A 31 -1.47 8.09 7.80
CA SER A 31 -0.67 8.61 8.91
C SER A 31 -1.12 10.00 9.38
N LEU A 32 -1.47 10.88 8.44
CA LEU A 32 -1.99 12.21 8.76
C LEU A 32 -3.35 12.15 9.45
N ILE A 33 -4.25 11.28 9.00
CA ILE A 33 -5.56 11.10 9.63
C ILE A 33 -5.41 10.52 11.04
N MET A 34 -4.45 9.61 11.24
CA MET A 34 -4.15 9.05 12.55
C MET A 34 -3.57 10.09 13.51
N SER A 35 -2.67 10.99 13.04
CA SER A 35 -2.03 11.99 13.90
C SER A 35 -2.99 13.01 14.48
N VAL A 36 -4.16 13.20 13.85
CA VAL A 36 -5.21 14.13 14.31
C VAL A 36 -5.91 13.62 15.58
N ASN A 37 -5.77 12.32 15.93
CA ASN A 37 -6.30 11.70 17.15
C ASN A 37 -7.77 12.06 17.47
N GLN A 38 -8.60 12.08 16.43
CA GLN A 38 -10.03 12.36 16.54
C GLN A 38 -10.82 11.05 16.44
N PRO A 39 -12.13 11.04 16.77
CA PRO A 39 -12.97 9.83 16.63
C PRO A 39 -12.97 9.24 15.21
N TRP A 40 -12.71 10.07 14.20
CA TRP A 40 -12.55 9.67 12.79
C TRP A 40 -11.22 8.97 12.47
N SER A 41 -10.21 9.04 13.35
CA SER A 41 -8.92 8.37 13.17
C SER A 41 -9.03 6.85 13.10
N LYS A 42 -10.18 6.27 13.48
CA LYS A 42 -10.53 4.86 13.22
C LYS A 42 -10.44 4.49 11.74
N TRP A 43 -10.76 5.41 10.83
CA TRP A 43 -10.71 5.18 9.39
C TRP A 43 -9.28 5.14 8.83
N ALA A 44 -8.29 5.66 9.55
CA ALA A 44 -6.88 5.58 9.16
C ALA A 44 -6.42 4.11 9.02
N TRP A 45 -6.92 3.23 9.89
CA TRP A 45 -6.63 1.80 9.84
C TRP A 45 -7.13 1.14 8.55
N ALA A 46 -8.31 1.53 8.06
CA ALA A 46 -8.85 1.04 6.80
C ALA A 46 -8.02 1.55 5.60
N ILE A 47 -7.62 2.83 5.63
CA ILE A 47 -6.78 3.45 4.59
C ILE A 47 -5.40 2.78 4.54
N TRP A 48 -4.78 2.53 5.69
CA TRP A 48 -3.52 1.80 5.76
C TRP A 48 -3.64 0.36 5.28
N LEU A 49 -4.77 -0.32 5.50
CA LEU A 49 -4.99 -1.66 4.94
C LEU A 49 -4.99 -1.64 3.40
N VAL A 50 -5.72 -0.71 2.80
CA VAL A 50 -5.77 -0.56 1.34
C VAL A 50 -4.41 -0.18 0.77
N SER A 51 -3.72 0.79 1.39
CA SER A 51 -2.35 1.17 1.05
C SER A 51 -1.40 -0.03 1.12
N ASN A 52 -1.49 -0.81 2.21
CA ASN A 52 -0.58 -1.92 2.44
C ASN A 52 -0.73 -3.04 1.41
N LEU A 53 -1.97 -3.33 0.99
CA LEU A 53 -2.28 -4.30 -0.05
C LEU A 53 -1.78 -3.85 -1.43
N LEU A 54 -1.93 -2.56 -1.77
CA LEU A 54 -1.42 -2.00 -3.03
C LEU A 54 0.11 -2.11 -3.10
N LEU A 55 0.80 -1.75 -2.03
CA LEU A 55 2.26 -1.84 -1.93
C LEU A 55 2.74 -3.29 -1.86
N LEU A 56 1.99 -4.19 -1.21
CA LEU A 56 2.30 -5.63 -1.20
C LEU A 56 2.21 -6.22 -2.61
N PHE A 57 1.16 -5.88 -3.36
CA PHE A 57 0.99 -6.30 -4.74
C PHE A 57 2.13 -5.78 -5.63
N TYR A 58 2.50 -4.51 -5.47
CA TYR A 58 3.67 -3.93 -6.15
C TYR A 58 4.97 -4.67 -5.79
N ALA A 59 5.19 -4.95 -4.50
CA ALA A 59 6.37 -5.66 -4.01
C ALA A 59 6.49 -7.07 -4.59
N LEU A 60 5.36 -7.78 -4.70
CA LEU A 60 5.26 -9.10 -5.33
C LEU A 60 5.60 -9.05 -6.82
N MET A 61 5.07 -8.06 -7.56
CA MET A 61 5.40 -7.86 -8.98
C MET A 61 6.90 -7.60 -9.19
N ARG A 62 7.54 -6.87 -8.28
CA ARG A 62 8.98 -6.53 -8.36
C ARG A 62 9.89 -7.56 -7.70
N ARG A 63 9.33 -8.65 -7.13
CA ARG A 63 10.05 -9.66 -6.34
C ARG A 63 10.96 -9.06 -5.26
N SER A 64 10.55 -7.95 -4.66
CA SER A 64 11.32 -7.27 -3.62
C SER A 64 10.99 -7.87 -2.26
N TYR A 65 11.73 -8.91 -1.86
CA TYR A 65 11.44 -9.67 -0.63
C TYR A 65 11.47 -8.83 0.66
N GLY A 66 12.34 -7.81 0.73
CA GLY A 66 12.37 -6.88 1.85
C GLY A 66 11.09 -6.05 1.94
N LEU A 67 10.61 -5.52 0.81
CA LEU A 67 9.37 -4.74 0.75
C LEU A 67 8.15 -5.64 1.02
N ILE A 68 8.13 -6.87 0.52
CA ILE A 68 7.06 -7.85 0.81
C ILE A 68 6.98 -8.10 2.32
N THR A 69 8.10 -8.37 2.99
CA THR A 69 8.14 -8.66 4.43
C THR A 69 7.60 -7.49 5.25
N MET A 70 8.02 -6.26 4.91
CA MET A 70 7.54 -5.03 5.54
C MET A 70 6.03 -4.84 5.36
N GLN A 71 5.53 -5.04 4.14
CA GLN A 71 4.10 -4.89 3.85
C GLN A 71 3.24 -5.97 4.50
N VAL A 72 3.74 -7.21 4.65
CA VAL A 72 3.06 -8.27 5.43
C VAL A 72 2.94 -7.87 6.89
N PHE A 73 4.04 -7.41 7.50
CA PHE A 73 4.04 -6.96 8.90
C PHE A 73 3.07 -5.79 9.11
N PHE A 74 3.13 -4.77 8.24
CA PHE A 74 2.23 -3.62 8.35
C PHE A 74 0.77 -3.95 8.06
N THR A 75 0.49 -4.90 7.18
CA THR A 75 -0.88 -5.41 7.00
C THR A 75 -1.38 -6.01 8.31
N GLY A 76 -0.56 -6.81 8.98
CA GLY A 76 -0.89 -7.40 10.29
C GLY A 76 -1.15 -6.35 11.37
N THR A 77 -0.29 -5.33 11.48
CA THR A 77 -0.50 -4.24 12.46
C THR A 77 -1.74 -3.42 12.14
N SER A 78 -2.01 -3.14 10.86
CA SER A 78 -3.19 -2.40 10.44
C SER A 78 -4.48 -3.17 10.67
N MET A 79 -4.48 -4.50 10.47
CA MET A 79 -5.60 -5.38 10.85
C MET A 79 -5.85 -5.37 12.35
N LEU A 80 -4.78 -5.49 13.16
CA LEU A 80 -4.90 -5.47 14.62
C LEU A 80 -5.45 -4.12 15.11
N GLY A 81 -4.96 -3.02 14.56
CA GLY A 81 -5.45 -1.67 14.87
C GLY A 81 -6.91 -1.48 14.46
N PHE A 82 -7.29 -1.93 13.26
CA PHE A 82 -8.67 -1.90 12.79
C PHE A 82 -9.60 -2.69 13.73
N TYR A 83 -9.21 -3.93 14.08
CA TYR A 83 -9.97 -4.78 15.01
C TYR A 83 -10.12 -4.13 16.38
N ARG A 84 -9.03 -3.61 16.95
CA ARG A 84 -9.03 -2.99 18.29
C ARG A 84 -9.83 -1.70 18.40
N TRP A 85 -9.99 -0.95 17.31
CA TRP A 85 -10.61 0.38 17.36
C TRP A 85 -12.05 0.42 16.84
N ILE A 86 -12.42 -0.53 15.98
CA ILE A 86 -13.75 -0.61 15.38
C ILE A 86 -14.60 -1.70 16.00
N ILE A 87 -14.02 -2.84 16.39
CA ILE A 87 -14.76 -4.01 16.87
C ILE A 87 -14.71 -4.15 18.40
N ALA A 88 -13.55 -3.90 19.02
CA ALA A 88 -13.37 -3.89 20.48
C ALA A 88 -13.63 -2.50 21.08
#